data_AF-G8YH01-F1
#
_entry.id   AF-G8YH01-F1
#
_cell.length_a   1.000
_cell.length_b   1.000
_cell.length_c   1.000
_cell.angle_alpha   90.00
_cell.angle_beta   90.00
_cell.angle_gamma   90.00
#
_symmetry.space_group_name_H-M   'P 1'
#
loop_
_entity.id
_entity.type
_entity.pdbx_description
1 polymer ?
#
loop_
_entity_poly.entity_id
_entity_poly.type
_entity_poly.pdbx_seq_one_letter_code
_entity_poly.pdbx_strand_id
1 'polypeptide(L)'
;MDLDLFSTRDLLLFCQLLHINGLIDRSSISPENEKFQQTVKEWCNHASTQLSIKQGSLRAQIPLTCQQACDLYDSMLESKTDCVNTTDLANVYYKQRLEQLESLINTYRDEFDGVLESSAS
;
A
#
# COMPACT_ATOMS: atom_id res chain seq x y z
N MET A 1 7.35 12.11 3.31
CA MET A 1 6.04 12.18 2.62
C MET A 1 4.96 11.75 3.60
N ASP A 2 3.78 12.38 3.55
CA ASP A 2 2.67 11.98 4.42
C ASP A 2 2.09 10.63 3.97
N LEU A 3 2.11 9.63 4.86
CA LEU A 3 1.64 8.28 4.59
C LEU A 3 0.10 8.19 4.55
N ASP A 4 -0.62 9.11 5.20
CA ASP A 4 -2.08 9.10 5.26
C ASP A 4 -2.74 9.40 3.91
N LEU A 5 -1.95 9.88 2.95
CA LEU A 5 -2.36 10.07 1.56
C LEU A 5 -2.54 8.77 0.80
N PHE A 6 -2.00 7.66 1.31
CA PHE A 6 -2.00 6.35 0.67
C PHE A 6 -2.79 5.35 1.50
N SER A 7 -3.57 4.47 0.85
CA SER A 7 -4.19 3.36 1.57
C SER A 7 -3.16 2.28 1.89
N THR A 8 -3.42 1.45 2.90
CA THR A 8 -2.61 0.25 3.20
C THR A 8 -2.44 -0.65 1.98
N ARG A 9 -3.47 -0.75 1.13
CA ARG A 9 -3.41 -1.51 -0.13
C ARG A 9 -2.39 -0.91 -1.10
N ASP A 10 -2.36 0.42 -1.23
CA ASP A 10 -1.44 1.10 -2.16
C ASP A 10 0.02 0.96 -1.70
N LEU A 11 0.25 1.11 -0.40
CA LEU A 11 1.57 0.93 0.22
C LEU A 11 2.06 -0.52 0.13
N LEU A 12 1.16 -1.49 0.38
CA LEU A 12 1.47 -2.91 0.21
C LEU A 12 1.86 -3.23 -1.24
N LEU A 13 1.08 -2.76 -2.21
CA LEU A 13 1.37 -2.99 -3.63
C LEU A 13 2.73 -2.41 -4.01
N PHE A 14 3.06 -1.21 -3.53
CA PHE A 14 4.36 -0.60 -3.77
C PHE A 14 5.50 -1.49 -3.26
N CYS A 15 5.42 -1.95 -2.00
CA CYS A 15 6.39 -2.89 -1.43
C CYS A 15 6.50 -4.20 -2.22
N GLN A 16 5.37 -4.78 -2.63
CA GLN A 16 5.35 -6.02 -3.41
C GLN A 16 6.04 -5.87 -4.76
N LEU A 17 5.77 -4.76 -5.47
CA LEU A 17 6.40 -4.48 -6.75
C LEU A 17 7.91 -4.25 -6.59
N LEU A 18 8.35 -3.52 -5.57
CA LEU A 18 9.77 -3.38 -5.25
C LEU A 18 10.40 -4.76 -4.98
N HIS A 19 9.76 -5.57 -4.14
CA HIS A 19 10.26 -6.89 -3.75
C HIS A 19 10.37 -7.86 -4.93
N ILE A 20 9.33 -7.96 -5.76
CA ILE A 20 9.32 -8.83 -6.95
C ILE A 20 10.38 -8.38 -7.96
N ASN A 21 10.60 -7.06 -8.05
CA ASN A 21 11.68 -6.49 -8.84
C ASN A 21 13.05 -6.55 -8.12
N GLY A 22 13.21 -7.28 -7.02
CA GLY A 22 14.50 -7.45 -6.34
C GLY A 22 15.09 -6.16 -5.78
N LEU A 23 14.28 -5.11 -5.60
CA LEU A 23 14.67 -3.84 -4.98
C LEU A 23 14.49 -3.98 -3.46
N ILE A 24 15.32 -4.82 -2.86
CA ILE A 24 15.19 -5.22 -1.45
C ILE A 24 15.84 -4.21 -0.53
N ASP A 25 17.09 -3.87 -0.80
CA ASP A 25 17.90 -3.01 0.06
C ASP A 25 17.59 -1.54 -0.19
N ARG A 26 17.65 -0.72 0.87
CA ARG A 26 17.44 0.74 0.78
C ARG A 26 18.34 1.40 -0.27
N SER A 27 19.57 0.94 -0.45
CA SER A 27 20.50 1.47 -1.47
C SER A 27 20.02 1.26 -2.91
N SER A 28 19.14 0.28 -3.15
CA SER A 28 18.52 0.04 -4.46
C SER A 28 17.34 1.00 -4.74
N ILE A 29 16.85 1.70 -3.72
CA ILE A 29 15.76 2.67 -3.82
C ILE A 29 16.40 4.04 -4.09
N SER A 30 16.53 4.38 -5.37
CA SER A 30 17.19 5.61 -5.80
C SER A 30 16.58 6.12 -7.10
N PRO A 31 16.41 7.44 -7.29
CA PRO A 31 15.92 8.00 -8.55
C PRO A 31 16.78 7.64 -9.75
N GLU A 32 18.07 7.35 -9.55
CA GLU A 32 19.01 6.98 -10.61
C GLU A 32 18.96 5.48 -10.98
N ASN A 33 18.29 4.65 -10.18
CA ASN A 33 18.16 3.23 -10.47
C ASN A 33 17.05 3.00 -11.50
N GLU A 34 17.42 2.61 -12.72
CA GLU A 34 16.47 2.35 -13.82
C GLU A 34 15.37 1.34 -13.46
N LYS A 35 15.71 0.30 -12.70
CA LYS A 35 14.73 -0.71 -12.27
C LYS A 35 13.74 -0.13 -11.27
N PHE A 36 14.20 0.75 -10.38
CA PHE A 36 13.33 1.51 -9.48
C PHE A 36 12.42 2.47 -10.26
N GLN A 37 12.97 3.23 -11.21
CA GLN A 37 12.18 4.13 -12.07
C GLN A 37 11.05 3.37 -12.79
N GLN A 38 11.37 2.21 -13.38
CA GLN A 38 10.40 1.35 -14.04
C GLN A 38 9.35 0.80 -13.06
N THR A 39 9.75 0.43 -11.85
CA THR A 39 8.84 -0.06 -10.81
C THR A 39 7.88 1.04 -10.33
N VAL A 40 8.35 2.27 -10.15
CA VAL A 40 7.50 3.43 -9.79
C VAL A 40 6.49 3.70 -10.89
N LYS A 41 6.91 3.65 -12.16
CA LYS A 41 6.01 3.79 -13.31
C LYS A 41 4.98 2.66 -13.36
N GLU A 42 5.39 1.42 -13.12
CA GLU A 42 4.49 0.27 -13.05
C GLU A 42 3.46 0.46 -11.95
N TRP A 43 3.89 0.81 -10.74
CA TRP A 43 3.00 1.04 -9.60
C TRP A 43 1.97 2.14 -9.86
N CYS A 44 2.41 3.29 -10.39
CA CYS A 44 1.50 4.40 -10.72
C CYS A 44 0.45 4.00 -11.76
N ASN A 45 0.80 3.13 -12.72
CA ASN A 45 -0.10 2.68 -13.79
C ASN A 45 -0.85 1.38 -13.46
N HIS A 46 -0.56 0.76 -12.31
CA HIS A 46 -1.15 -0.52 -11.94
C HIS A 46 -2.67 -0.40 -11.77
N ALA A 47 -3.42 -1.41 -12.23
CA ALA A 47 -4.87 -1.39 -12.23
C ALA A 47 -5.47 -1.14 -10.83
N SER A 48 -4.87 -1.70 -9.78
CA SER A 48 -5.30 -1.47 -8.39
C SER A 48 -5.08 -0.01 -7.96
N THR A 49 -3.97 0.62 -8.32
CA THR A 49 -3.69 2.03 -8.03
C THR A 49 -4.71 2.92 -8.75
N GLN A 50 -4.96 2.64 -10.03
CA GLN A 50 -5.95 3.35 -10.84
C GLN A 50 -7.37 3.20 -10.27
N LEU A 51 -7.70 2.03 -9.73
CA LEU A 51 -8.96 1.81 -9.01
C LEU A 51 -9.01 2.62 -7.70
N SER A 52 -7.93 2.65 -6.92
CA SER A 52 -7.84 3.45 -5.68
C SER A 52 -8.10 4.94 -5.94
N ILE A 53 -7.56 5.48 -7.04
CA ILE A 53 -7.79 6.87 -7.49
C ILE A 53 -9.27 7.09 -7.81
N LYS A 54 -9.87 6.22 -8.63
CA LYS A 54 -11.29 6.34 -9.03
C LYS A 54 -12.23 6.26 -7.82
N GLN A 55 -11.87 5.46 -6.82
CA GLN A 55 -12.64 5.32 -5.57
C GLN A 55 -12.37 6.45 -4.56
N GLY A 56 -11.44 7.36 -4.84
CA GLY A 56 -11.05 8.44 -3.91
C GLY A 56 -10.29 7.97 -2.67
N SER A 57 -9.87 6.70 -2.64
CA SER A 57 -9.14 6.10 -1.51
C SER A 57 -7.63 6.42 -1.52
N LEU A 58 -7.08 6.71 -2.70
CA LEU A 58 -5.74 7.27 -2.85
C LEU A 58 -5.86 8.80 -2.98
N ARG A 59 -5.35 9.53 -1.98
CA ARG A 59 -5.44 10.99 -1.88
C ARG A 59 -4.18 11.69 -2.37
N ALA A 60 -3.09 10.95 -2.59
CA ALA A 60 -1.88 11.45 -3.19
C ALA A 60 -2.09 11.86 -4.66
N GLN A 61 -1.33 12.86 -5.12
CA GLN A 61 -1.30 13.25 -6.53
C GLN A 61 -0.41 12.27 -7.32
N ILE A 62 -1.01 11.52 -8.25
CA ILE A 62 -0.34 10.53 -9.11
C ILE A 62 -0.26 11.07 -10.56
N PRO A 63 0.83 10.79 -11.33
CA PRO A 63 1.98 9.96 -11.00
C PRO A 63 2.99 10.64 -10.06
N LEU A 64 3.59 9.86 -9.15
CA LEU A 64 4.72 10.33 -8.35
C LEU A 64 5.98 10.42 -9.22
N THR A 65 6.85 11.38 -8.88
CA THR A 65 8.23 11.36 -9.34
C THR A 65 9.03 10.27 -8.62
N CYS A 66 10.17 9.85 -9.18
CA CYS A 66 11.01 8.85 -8.51
C CYS A 66 11.58 9.37 -7.18
N GLN A 67 11.87 10.67 -7.07
CA GLN A 67 12.28 11.28 -5.80
C GLN A 67 11.15 11.20 -4.77
N GLN A 68 9.93 11.53 -5.16
CA GLN A 68 8.75 11.38 -4.30
C GLN A 68 8.53 9.94 -3.83
N ALA A 69 8.77 8.96 -4.70
CA ALA A 69 8.70 7.54 -4.33
C ALA A 69 9.82 7.12 -3.37
N CYS A 70 11.02 7.71 -3.46
CA CYS A 70 12.08 7.51 -2.46
C CYS A 70 11.67 8.10 -1.10
N ASP A 71 11.16 9.33 -1.10
CA ASP A 71 10.70 9.99 0.12
C ASP A 71 9.55 9.20 0.77
N LEU A 72 8.67 8.59 -0.04
CA LEU A 72 7.63 7.68 0.43
C LEU A 72 8.23 6.45 1.11
N TYR A 73 9.16 5.76 0.44
CA TYR A 73 9.83 4.58 0.99
C TYR A 73 10.54 4.88 2.32
N ASP A 74 11.26 6.00 2.39
CA ASP A 74 11.95 6.42 3.60
C ASP A 74 10.96 6.72 4.74
N SER A 75 9.83 7.37 4.42
CA SER A 75 8.77 7.62 5.41
C SER A 75 8.15 6.32 5.92
N MET A 76 8.02 5.30 5.06
CA MET A 76 7.53 3.98 5.45
C MET A 76 8.51 3.30 6.42
N LEU A 77 9.82 3.32 6.14
CA LEU A 77 10.83 2.79 7.05
C LEU A 77 10.84 3.53 8.40
N GLU A 78 10.80 4.87 8.38
CA GLU A 78 10.76 5.68 9.61
C GLU A 78 9.52 5.37 10.47
N SER A 79 8.36 5.14 9.83
CA SER A 79 7.12 4.81 10.54
C SER A 79 7.10 3.39 11.14
N LYS A 80 8.01 2.51 10.71
CA LYS A 80 8.11 1.11 11.13
C LYS A 80 9.54 0.83 11.60
N THR A 81 9.83 1.22 12.84
CA THR A 81 11.19 1.17 13.42
C THR A 81 11.88 -0.19 13.36
N ASP A 82 11.12 -1.29 13.25
CA ASP A 82 11.66 -2.65 13.15
C ASP A 82 11.96 -3.09 11.71
N CYS A 83 11.56 -2.31 10.71
CA CYS A 83 11.79 -2.61 9.30
C CYS A 83 13.12 -2.01 8.84
N VAL A 84 13.97 -2.82 8.19
CA VAL A 84 15.26 -2.35 7.64
C VAL A 84 15.32 -2.43 6.12
N ASN A 85 14.36 -3.11 5.48
CA ASN A 85 14.34 -3.30 4.04
C ASN A 85 12.90 -3.45 3.49
N THR A 86 12.80 -3.65 2.18
CA THR A 86 11.52 -3.80 1.47
C THR A 86 10.75 -5.05 1.88
N THR A 87 11.43 -6.16 2.21
CA THR A 87 10.78 -7.40 2.66
C THR A 87 10.06 -7.20 3.99
N ASP A 88 10.71 -6.53 4.95
CA ASP A 88 10.11 -6.24 6.25
C ASP A 88 8.86 -5.37 6.10
N LEU A 89 8.97 -4.30 5.30
CA LEU A 89 7.84 -3.43 4.97
C LEU A 89 6.70 -4.21 4.32
N ALA A 90 6.99 -5.05 3.33
CA ALA A 90 5.97 -5.86 2.65
C ALA A 90 5.22 -6.77 3.64
N ASN A 91 5.95 -7.43 4.55
CA ASN A 91 5.36 -8.29 5.56
C ASN A 91 4.47 -7.53 6.54
N VAL A 92 4.93 -6.34 6.99
CA VAL A 92 4.15 -5.49 7.90
C VAL A 92 2.86 -5.01 7.24
N TYR A 93 2.94 -4.44 6.04
CA TYR A 93 1.74 -3.98 5.33
C TYR A 93 0.82 -5.13 4.92
N TYR A 94 1.37 -6.31 4.65
CA TYR A 94 0.58 -7.52 4.40
C TYR A 94 -0.24 -7.91 5.63
N LYS A 95 0.40 -7.99 6.80
CA LYS A 95 -0.29 -8.29 8.07
C LYS A 95 -1.38 -7.27 8.37
N GLN A 96 -1.07 -5.98 8.25
CA GLN A 96 -2.07 -4.92 8.44
C GLN A 96 -3.25 -5.05 7.47
N ARG A 97 -2.98 -5.44 6.22
CA ARG A 97 -4.03 -5.64 5.24
C ARG A 97 -4.93 -6.83 5.58
N LEU A 98 -4.36 -7.92 6.09
CA LEU A 98 -5.15 -9.06 6.57
C LEU A 98 -6.08 -8.65 7.72
N GLU A 99 -5.54 -7.98 8.74
CA GLU A 99 -6.33 -7.50 9.88
C GLU A 99 -7.49 -6.57 9.45
N GLN A 100 -7.25 -5.68 8.48
CA GLN A 100 -8.29 -4.83 7.90
C GLN A 100 -9.39 -5.63 7.19
N LEU A 101 -9.00 -6.66 6.42
CA LEU A 101 -9.95 -7.49 5.70
C LEU A 101 -10.77 -8.35 6.65
N GLU A 102 -10.17 -8.91 7.69
CA GLU A 102 -10.86 -9.66 8.74
C GLU A 102 -11.87 -8.78 9.48
N SER A 103 -11.47 -7.57 9.86
CA SER A 103 -12.37 -6.59 10.48
C SER A 103 -13.56 -6.25 9.58
N LEU A 104 -13.30 -5.99 8.29
CA LEU A 104 -14.35 -5.68 7.33
C LEU A 104 -15.33 -6.84 7.12
N ILE A 105 -14.81 -8.07 7.07
CA ILE A 105 -15.65 -9.28 6.99
C ILE A 105 -16.55 -9.41 8.22
N ASN A 106 -16.01 -9.14 9.42
CA ASN A 106 -16.81 -9.20 10.65
C ASN A 106 -17.89 -8.11 10.66
N THR A 107 -17.56 -6.88 10.27
CA THR A 107 -18.55 -5.80 10.14
C THR A 107 -19.68 -6.17 9.18
N TYR A 108 -19.38 -6.73 8.00
CA TYR A 108 -20.41 -7.14 7.06
C TYR A 108 -21.26 -8.32 7.55
N ARG A 109 -20.69 -9.20 8.39
CA ARG A 109 -21.46 -10.26 9.06
C ARG A 109 -22.44 -9.66 10.07
N ASP A 110 -21.96 -8.77 10.93
CA ASP A 110 -22.79 -8.11 11.95
C ASP A 110 -23.93 -7.29 11.30
N GLU A 111 -23.64 -6.57 10.20
CA GLU A 111 -24.65 -5.85 9.42
C GLU A 111 -25.69 -6.79 8.82
N PHE A 112 -25.26 -7.93 8.27
CA PHE A 112 -26.16 -8.91 7.68
C PHE A 112 -27.07 -9.57 8.72
N ASP A 113 -26.52 -9.96 9.87
CA ASP A 113 -27.28 -10.56 10.96
C ASP A 113 -28.32 -9.56 11.52
N GLY A 114 -27.95 -8.28 11.65
CA GLY A 114 -28.90 -7.22 12.02
C GLY A 114 -30.04 -7.03 11.01
N VAL A 115 -29.77 -7.15 9.70
CA VAL A 115 -30.81 -7.12 8.66
C VAL A 115 -31.75 -8.34 8.78
N LEU A 116 -31.23 -9.52 9.09
CA LEU A 116 -32.06 -10.72 9.28
C LEU A 116 -32.98 -10.60 10.49
N GLU A 117 -32.46 -10.11 11.62
CA GLU A 117 -33.24 -9.92 12.85
C GLU A 117 -34.34 -8.85 12.69
N SER A 118 -34.04 -7.76 11.98
CA SER A 118 -35.02 -6.70 11.69
C SER A 118 -36.06 -7.06 10.63
N SER A 119 -35.75 -8.03 9.74
CA SER A 119 -36.70 -8.53 8.73
C SER A 119 -37.61 -9.64 9.24
N ALA A 120 -37.29 -10.22 10.40
CA ALA A 120 -38.08 -11.26 11.07
C ALA A 120 -39.06 -10.73 12.13
N SER A 121 -39.06 -9.41 12.36
CA SER A 121 -39.96 -8.68 13.27
C SER A 121 -41.06 -7.95 12.50
#